data_AF-A0A964EX64-F1
#
_entry.id   AF-A0A964EX64-F1
#
_cell.length_a   1.000
_cell.length_b   1.000
_cell.length_c   1.000
_cell.angle_alpha   90.00
_cell.angle_beta   90.00
_cell.angle_gamma   90.00
#
_symmetry.space_group_name_H-M   'P 1'
#
loop_
_entity.id
_entity.type
_entity.pdbx_description
1 polymer ?
#
loop_
_entity_poly.entity_id
_entity_poly.type
_entity_poly.pdbx_seq_one_letter_code
_entity_poly.pdbx_strand_id
1 'polypeptide(L)'
;MTRALLLAAALVALGGCNNKIRKYANNIDNMAVSGVNQAGPPQVSLGRMAAPTEDAAAQGAAAAGNVVIEVFEVEMVTRLSQLVSPTDLTEASTTAVGNAMDKNGPYPVDESSRWQFQVGVTGFGVQGDIDDPAHAWISLDASAYGPKGKRIWRRSLHCQQDLAAYMASATGVTQTALNIGMIRAMSDEDLLGVYDQLARQCGRDAAAKLNRTIQKAKAKGS
;
A
#
# COMPACT_ATOMS: atom_id res chain seq x y z
N MET A 1 29.41 31.82 8.82
CA MET A 1 28.89 31.63 7.44
C MET A 1 28.82 30.12 7.11
N THR A 2 28.04 29.35 7.85
CA THR A 2 28.20 27.87 7.85
C THR A 2 26.89 27.08 7.94
N ARG A 3 25.73 27.75 7.75
CA ARG A 3 24.40 27.11 7.76
C ARG A 3 23.69 27.10 6.40
N ALA A 4 24.20 27.83 5.39
CA ALA A 4 23.59 27.89 4.07
C ALA A 4 23.95 26.72 3.13
N LEU A 5 24.98 25.94 3.45
CA LEU A 5 25.49 24.85 2.59
C LEU A 5 24.78 23.50 2.78
N LEU A 6 23.98 23.33 3.83
CA LEU A 6 23.27 22.07 4.11
C LEU A 6 21.90 21.95 3.43
N LEU A 7 21.29 23.06 2.97
CA LEU A 7 20.01 23.01 2.24
C LEU A 7 20.15 22.65 0.74
N ALA A 8 21.33 22.81 0.15
CA ALA A 8 21.53 22.56 -1.29
C ALA A 8 21.68 21.06 -1.63
N ALA A 9 22.08 20.21 -0.67
CA ALA A 9 22.29 18.78 -0.92
C ALA A 9 20.98 17.96 -0.96
N ALA A 10 19.91 18.43 -0.30
CA ALA A 10 18.63 17.72 -0.26
C ALA A 10 17.82 17.86 -1.58
N LEU A 11 18.07 18.91 -2.38
CA LEU A 11 17.37 19.14 -3.64
C LEU A 11 17.93 18.31 -4.81
N VAL A 12 19.18 17.85 -4.74
CA VAL A 12 19.81 17.05 -5.81
C VAL A 12 19.31 15.59 -5.82
N ALA A 13 18.90 15.06 -4.67
CA ALA A 13 18.38 13.69 -4.57
C ALA A 13 16.99 13.52 -5.21
N LEU A 14 16.16 14.57 -5.23
CA LEU A 14 14.81 14.53 -5.80
C LEU A 14 14.78 14.71 -7.33
N GLY A 15 15.82 15.32 -7.92
CA GLY A 15 15.93 15.49 -9.38
C GLY A 15 16.37 14.23 -10.15
N GLY A 16 16.96 13.24 -9.47
CA GLY A 16 17.66 12.12 -10.12
C GLY A 16 16.77 11.13 -10.88
N CYS A 17 15.57 10.82 -10.39
CA CYS A 17 14.68 9.86 -11.06
C CYS A 17 13.91 10.50 -12.22
N ASN A 18 13.49 11.77 -12.09
CA ASN A 18 12.77 12.47 -13.15
C ASN A 18 13.65 12.75 -14.39
N ASN A 19 14.95 13.01 -14.21
CA ASN A 19 15.84 13.19 -15.36
C ASN A 19 16.11 11.88 -16.11
N LYS A 20 16.20 10.75 -15.40
CA LYS A 20 16.37 9.44 -16.03
C LYS A 20 15.15 9.09 -16.88
N ILE A 21 13.94 9.20 -16.34
CA ILE A 21 12.75 8.88 -17.13
C ILE A 21 12.60 9.82 -18.34
N ARG A 22 12.93 11.11 -18.24
CA ARG A 22 12.98 12.04 -19.38
C ARG A 22 13.92 11.60 -20.49
N LYS A 23 15.12 11.14 -20.15
CA LYS A 23 16.10 10.63 -21.13
C LYS A 23 15.57 9.44 -21.93
N TYR A 24 14.68 8.65 -21.32
CA TYR A 24 14.23 7.37 -21.88
C TYR A 24 12.79 7.39 -22.38
N ALA A 25 11.97 8.37 -22.01
CA ALA A 25 10.53 8.41 -22.28
C ALA A 25 10.16 8.24 -23.77
N ASN A 26 10.97 8.81 -24.68
CA ASN A 26 10.74 8.72 -26.13
C ASN A 26 11.15 7.36 -26.73
N ASN A 27 11.90 6.54 -25.99
CA ASN A 27 12.43 5.24 -26.44
C ASN A 27 11.70 4.05 -25.81
N ILE A 28 10.69 4.30 -24.97
CA ILE A 28 9.79 3.28 -24.44
C ILE A 28 8.75 3.05 -25.52
N ASP A 29 8.66 1.81 -25.98
CA ASP A 29 7.82 1.30 -27.06
C ASP A 29 6.85 0.24 -26.52
N ASN A 30 7.36 -0.67 -25.70
CA ASN A 30 6.60 -1.66 -24.94
C ASN A 30 7.18 -1.78 -23.51
N MET A 31 6.48 -2.52 -22.63
CA MET A 31 6.97 -2.84 -21.28
C MET A 31 6.59 -4.26 -20.87
N ALA A 32 7.54 -4.99 -20.30
CA ALA A 32 7.27 -6.25 -19.62
C ALA A 32 6.84 -5.92 -18.19
N VAL A 33 5.78 -6.55 -17.69
CA VAL A 33 5.29 -6.35 -16.32
C VAL A 33 5.61 -7.59 -15.50
N SER A 34 6.17 -7.43 -14.30
CA SER A 34 6.47 -8.57 -13.44
C SER A 34 6.18 -8.29 -11.97
N GLY A 35 5.84 -9.34 -11.23
CA GLY A 35 5.69 -9.33 -9.78
C GLY A 35 7.00 -9.65 -9.07
N VAL A 36 7.24 -9.04 -7.91
CA VAL A 36 8.32 -9.43 -6.99
C VAL A 36 7.71 -9.53 -5.60
N ASN A 37 7.69 -10.73 -5.02
CA ASN A 37 7.19 -10.91 -3.66
C ASN A 37 8.21 -10.38 -2.65
N GLN A 38 7.81 -9.41 -1.83
CA GLN A 38 8.66 -8.74 -0.83
C GLN A 38 7.96 -8.57 0.52
N ALA A 39 6.71 -9.01 0.67
CA ALA A 39 5.95 -8.69 1.85
C ALA A 39 6.39 -9.56 3.04
N GLY A 40 6.47 -8.93 4.21
CA GLY A 40 6.57 -9.64 5.48
C GLY A 40 5.20 -10.21 5.93
N PRO A 41 5.12 -10.70 7.18
CA PRO A 41 3.84 -11.09 7.77
C PRO A 41 2.87 -9.90 7.84
N PRO A 42 1.54 -10.16 7.90
CA PRO A 42 0.56 -9.10 8.08
C PRO A 42 0.78 -8.35 9.38
N GLN A 43 0.40 -7.08 9.39
CA GLN A 43 0.45 -6.22 10.56
C GLN A 43 -0.95 -5.84 10.98
N VAL A 44 -1.25 -5.91 12.28
CA VAL A 44 -2.53 -5.46 12.83
C VAL A 44 -2.25 -4.50 13.97
N SER A 45 -2.89 -3.32 13.93
CA SER A 45 -2.79 -2.29 14.96
C SER A 45 -4.13 -1.60 15.12
N LEU A 46 -4.78 -1.70 16.28
CA LEU A 46 -6.12 -1.11 16.54
C LEU A 46 -6.11 0.06 17.52
N GLY A 47 -4.92 0.60 17.78
CA GLY A 47 -4.72 1.65 18.75
C GLY A 47 -4.70 1.12 20.18
N ARG A 48 -4.31 1.98 21.12
CA ARG A 48 -4.31 1.64 22.55
C ARG A 48 -5.18 2.65 23.28
N MET A 49 -5.93 2.17 24.26
CA MET A 49 -6.68 3.06 25.13
C MET A 49 -5.72 3.80 26.05
N ALA A 50 -5.82 5.12 26.06
CA ALA A 50 -5.13 5.96 27.02
C ALA A 50 -5.80 5.81 28.39
N ALA A 51 -5.00 5.54 29.43
CA ALA A 51 -5.48 5.54 30.80
C ALA A 51 -5.50 6.97 31.36
N PRO A 52 -6.58 7.42 32.02
CA PRO A 52 -6.55 8.65 32.81
C PRO A 52 -5.51 8.57 33.92
N THR A 53 -4.71 9.61 34.12
CA THR A 53 -3.58 9.60 35.07
C THR A 53 -3.99 9.62 36.53
N GLU A 54 -5.25 9.97 36.84
CA GLU A 54 -5.69 10.27 38.21
C GLU A 54 -6.70 9.26 38.80
N ASP A 55 -7.20 8.31 38.00
CA ASP A 55 -8.19 7.33 38.45
C ASP A 55 -7.67 5.89 38.29
N ALA A 56 -7.39 5.23 39.41
CA ALA A 56 -6.90 3.86 39.45
C ALA A 56 -7.89 2.85 38.85
N ALA A 57 -9.21 3.09 38.97
CA ALA A 57 -10.22 2.24 38.35
C ALA A 57 -10.19 2.38 36.83
N ALA A 58 -10.08 3.61 36.32
CA ALA A 58 -9.94 3.87 34.89
C ALA A 58 -8.62 3.33 34.32
N GLN A 59 -7.51 3.38 35.09
CA GLN A 59 -6.24 2.74 34.72
C GLN A 59 -6.38 1.22 34.60
N GLY A 60 -7.04 0.58 35.57
CA GLY A 60 -7.33 -0.85 35.52
C GLY A 60 -8.17 -1.25 34.30
N ALA A 61 -9.20 -0.47 33.98
CA ALA A 61 -10.06 -0.70 32.81
C ALA A 61 -9.30 -0.54 31.48
N ALA A 62 -8.48 0.52 31.35
CA ALA A 62 -7.67 0.75 30.16
C ALA A 62 -6.62 -0.37 29.96
N ALA A 63 -5.96 -0.81 31.05
CA ALA A 63 -5.02 -1.93 31.00
C ALA A 63 -5.72 -3.23 30.55
N ALA A 64 -6.88 -3.55 31.15
CA ALA A 64 -7.63 -4.75 30.80
C ALA A 64 -8.05 -4.77 29.32
N GLY A 65 -8.58 -3.66 28.79
CA GLY A 65 -8.96 -3.65 27.38
C GLY A 65 -7.76 -3.55 26.43
N ASN A 66 -6.62 -2.98 26.83
CA ASN A 66 -5.39 -3.06 26.04
C ASN A 66 -4.89 -4.50 25.86
N VAL A 67 -5.06 -5.36 26.87
CA VAL A 67 -4.82 -6.81 26.75
C VAL A 67 -5.79 -7.46 25.76
N VAL A 68 -7.08 -7.11 25.81
CA VAL A 68 -8.08 -7.62 24.86
C VAL A 68 -7.72 -7.22 23.43
N ILE A 69 -7.28 -5.96 23.22
CA ILE A 69 -6.81 -5.47 21.92
C ILE A 69 -5.60 -6.28 21.45
N GLU A 70 -4.60 -6.49 22.31
CA GLU A 70 -3.39 -7.24 21.96
C GLU A 70 -3.69 -8.71 21.57
N VAL A 71 -4.53 -9.39 22.36
CA VAL A 71 -4.96 -10.76 22.03
C VAL A 71 -5.67 -10.78 20.68
N PHE A 72 -6.56 -9.82 20.43
CA PHE A 72 -7.26 -9.72 19.16
C PHE A 72 -6.32 -9.43 17.98
N GLU A 73 -5.34 -8.55 18.15
CA GLU A 73 -4.33 -8.27 17.12
C GLU A 73 -3.56 -9.54 16.74
N VAL A 74 -3.18 -10.38 17.72
CA VAL A 74 -2.51 -11.67 17.47
C VAL A 74 -3.43 -12.66 16.76
N GLU A 75 -4.69 -12.77 17.18
CA GLU A 75 -5.70 -13.59 16.50
C GLU A 75 -5.86 -13.15 15.04
N MET A 76 -5.94 -11.84 14.80
CA MET A 76 -6.14 -11.29 13.47
C MET A 76 -4.90 -11.43 12.58
N VAL A 77 -3.69 -11.24 13.12
CA VAL A 77 -2.44 -11.55 12.39
C VAL A 77 -2.41 -13.01 11.98
N THR A 78 -2.81 -13.92 12.87
CA THR A 78 -2.88 -15.36 12.58
C THR A 78 -3.88 -15.65 11.47
N ARG A 79 -5.10 -15.09 11.59
CA ARG A 79 -6.16 -15.22 10.59
C ARG A 79 -5.72 -14.69 9.23
N LEU A 80 -5.17 -13.47 9.17
CA LEU A 80 -4.65 -12.89 7.92
C LEU A 80 -3.52 -13.71 7.31
N SER A 81 -2.62 -14.26 8.14
CA SER A 81 -1.51 -15.08 7.64
C SER A 81 -1.98 -16.40 7.02
N GLN A 82 -3.13 -16.92 7.45
CA GLN A 82 -3.73 -18.14 6.90
C GLN A 82 -4.56 -17.86 5.64
N LEU A 83 -5.21 -16.71 5.57
CA LEU A 83 -6.11 -16.35 4.48
C LEU A 83 -5.40 -15.68 3.33
N VAL A 84 -4.54 -14.69 3.62
CA VAL A 84 -4.00 -13.76 2.63
C VAL A 84 -2.56 -14.11 2.28
N SER A 85 -2.36 -14.57 1.05
CA SER A 85 -1.03 -14.84 0.50
C SER A 85 -0.41 -13.57 -0.11
N PRO A 86 0.79 -13.15 0.33
CA PRO A 86 1.53 -12.05 -0.30
C PRO A 86 1.81 -12.27 -1.79
N THR A 87 1.98 -13.54 -2.18
CA THR A 87 2.17 -13.92 -3.59
C THR A 87 0.92 -13.58 -4.39
N ASP A 88 -0.25 -13.92 -3.88
CA ASP A 88 -1.54 -13.71 -4.56
C ASP A 88 -1.84 -12.21 -4.65
N LEU A 89 -1.54 -11.43 -3.60
CA LEU A 89 -1.65 -9.96 -3.66
C LEU A 89 -0.70 -9.35 -4.70
N THR A 90 0.51 -9.87 -4.80
CA THR A 90 1.49 -9.42 -5.79
C THR A 90 1.00 -9.79 -7.20
N GLU A 91 0.51 -11.01 -7.41
CA GLU A 91 -0.05 -11.47 -8.69
C GLU A 91 -1.27 -10.65 -9.12
N ALA A 92 -2.21 -10.39 -8.20
CA ALA A 92 -3.37 -9.55 -8.44
C ALA A 92 -2.96 -8.12 -8.80
N SER A 93 -1.95 -7.56 -8.11
CA SER A 93 -1.39 -6.24 -8.42
C SER A 93 -0.70 -6.21 -9.79
N THR A 94 0.13 -7.21 -10.11
CA THR A 94 0.82 -7.36 -11.40
C THR A 94 -0.17 -7.49 -12.54
N THR A 95 -1.19 -8.33 -12.40
CA THR A 95 -2.27 -8.50 -13.39
C THR A 95 -3.02 -7.18 -13.61
N ALA A 96 -3.35 -6.46 -12.54
CA ALA A 96 -4.03 -5.18 -12.65
C ALA A 96 -3.16 -4.10 -13.30
N VAL A 97 -1.85 -4.10 -13.07
CA VAL A 97 -0.90 -3.24 -13.78
C VAL A 97 -0.89 -3.56 -15.27
N GLY A 98 -0.72 -4.84 -15.63
CA GLY A 98 -0.69 -5.29 -17.02
C GLY A 98 -1.95 -4.85 -17.77
N ASN A 99 -3.12 -5.19 -17.24
CA ASN A 99 -4.42 -4.79 -17.79
C ASN A 99 -4.58 -3.27 -17.90
N ALA A 100 -4.12 -2.51 -16.90
CA ALA A 100 -4.21 -1.05 -16.93
C ALA A 100 -3.28 -0.42 -17.98
N MET A 101 -2.11 -1.01 -18.20
CA MET A 101 -1.15 -0.57 -19.22
C MET A 101 -1.62 -0.95 -20.62
N ASP A 102 -2.14 -2.15 -20.84
CA ASP A 102 -2.68 -2.55 -22.15
C ASP A 102 -3.90 -1.72 -22.55
N LYS A 103 -4.82 -1.46 -21.60
CA LYS A 103 -6.07 -0.77 -21.91
C LYS A 103 -5.92 0.74 -22.03
N ASN A 104 -5.10 1.36 -21.17
CA ASN A 104 -5.06 2.81 -21.01
C ASN A 104 -3.64 3.39 -21.12
N GLY A 105 -2.63 2.54 -21.29
CA GLY A 105 -1.25 2.94 -21.38
C GLY A 105 -0.87 3.35 -22.80
N PRO A 106 0.10 4.26 -22.95
CA PRO A 106 0.67 4.58 -24.26
C PRO A 106 1.59 3.48 -24.80
N TYR A 107 1.79 2.38 -24.06
CA TYR A 107 2.70 1.29 -24.38
C TYR A 107 2.00 -0.04 -24.13
N PRO A 108 1.94 -0.94 -25.13
CA PRO A 108 1.46 -2.30 -24.92
C PRO A 108 2.39 -3.06 -23.97
N VAL A 109 1.81 -4.00 -23.24
CA VAL A 109 2.54 -4.98 -22.45
C VAL A 109 3.10 -6.05 -23.38
N ASP A 110 4.38 -6.31 -23.25
CA ASP A 110 5.10 -7.32 -24.04
C ASP A 110 6.17 -7.95 -23.15
N GLU A 111 6.05 -9.26 -22.89
CA GLU A 111 6.98 -10.00 -22.02
C GLU A 111 8.41 -10.04 -22.58
N SER A 112 8.59 -9.89 -23.90
CA SER A 112 9.89 -9.81 -24.55
C SER A 112 10.54 -8.42 -24.47
N SER A 113 9.81 -7.43 -23.95
CA SER A 113 10.29 -6.07 -23.79
C SER A 113 11.57 -6.00 -22.96
N ARG A 114 12.54 -5.26 -23.49
CA ARG A 114 13.76 -4.85 -22.77
C ARG A 114 13.48 -3.84 -21.63
N TRP A 115 12.33 -3.17 -21.66
CA TRP A 115 11.87 -2.32 -20.56
C TRP A 115 11.04 -3.15 -19.60
N GLN A 116 11.29 -3.02 -18.30
CA GLN A 116 10.55 -3.77 -17.28
C GLN A 116 9.83 -2.82 -16.33
N PHE A 117 8.61 -3.17 -15.95
CA PHE A 117 7.88 -2.56 -14.86
C PHE A 117 7.58 -3.62 -13.79
N GLN A 118 8.31 -3.53 -12.68
CA GLN A 118 8.19 -4.45 -11.57
C GLN A 118 7.28 -3.85 -10.49
N VAL A 119 6.38 -4.65 -9.96
CA VAL A 119 5.59 -4.32 -8.77
C VAL A 119 5.74 -5.40 -7.70
N GLY A 120 5.70 -5.01 -6.44
CA GLY A 120 5.82 -5.93 -5.32
C GLY A 120 5.10 -5.41 -4.10
N VAL A 121 4.28 -6.24 -3.48
CA VAL A 121 3.67 -5.90 -2.18
C VAL A 121 4.77 -5.97 -1.13
N THR A 122 4.92 -4.92 -0.33
CA THR A 122 5.95 -4.79 0.71
C THR A 122 5.37 -4.89 2.11
N GLY A 123 4.05 -4.74 2.26
CA GLY A 123 3.34 -4.93 3.52
C GLY A 123 1.84 -4.91 3.30
N PHE A 124 1.11 -5.48 4.23
CA PHE A 124 -0.35 -5.47 4.25
C PHE A 124 -0.82 -5.68 5.69
N GLY A 125 -2.05 -5.29 5.97
CA GLY A 125 -2.55 -5.36 7.33
C GLY A 125 -3.89 -4.72 7.53
N VAL A 126 -4.28 -4.64 8.80
CA VAL A 126 -5.42 -3.86 9.27
C VAL A 126 -4.90 -2.82 10.24
N GLN A 127 -5.36 -1.59 10.09
CA GLN A 127 -5.04 -0.51 11.00
C GLN A 127 -6.34 0.16 11.42
N GLY A 128 -6.43 0.55 12.68
CA GLY A 128 -7.49 1.40 13.23
C GLY A 128 -6.97 2.06 14.51
N ASP A 129 -7.75 2.99 15.05
CA ASP A 129 -7.46 3.61 16.34
C ASP A 129 -8.76 3.90 17.10
N ILE A 130 -8.65 4.57 18.25
CA ILE A 130 -9.77 5.04 19.06
C ILE A 130 -10.59 6.14 18.38
N ASP A 131 -9.97 6.90 17.47
CA ASP A 131 -10.63 7.98 16.74
C ASP A 131 -10.90 7.61 15.27
N ASP A 132 -10.23 6.58 14.76
CA ASP A 132 -10.26 6.19 13.35
C ASP A 132 -10.87 4.78 13.17
N PRO A 133 -11.86 4.61 12.28
CA PRO A 133 -12.38 3.30 11.96
C PRO A 133 -11.30 2.39 11.38
N ALA A 134 -11.41 1.09 11.62
CA ALA A 134 -10.45 0.16 11.06
C ALA A 134 -10.52 0.12 9.52
N HIS A 135 -9.37 0.11 8.88
CA HIS A 135 -9.18 -0.05 7.44
C HIS A 135 -8.19 -1.18 7.15
N ALA A 136 -8.47 -1.94 6.10
CA ALA A 136 -7.47 -2.81 5.50
C ALA A 136 -6.52 -1.96 4.65
N TRP A 137 -5.24 -2.33 4.62
CA TRP A 137 -4.24 -1.62 3.82
C TRP A 137 -3.27 -2.57 3.14
N ILE A 138 -2.70 -2.09 2.03
CA ILE A 138 -1.55 -2.69 1.36
C ILE A 138 -0.53 -1.60 0.99
N SER A 139 0.75 -1.96 1.06
CA SER A 139 1.86 -1.15 0.57
C SER A 139 2.48 -1.85 -0.64
N LEU A 140 2.64 -1.10 -1.74
CA LEU A 140 3.13 -1.60 -3.02
C LEU A 140 4.33 -0.77 -3.46
N ASP A 141 5.46 -1.43 -3.72
CA ASP A 141 6.59 -0.83 -4.41
C ASP A 141 6.48 -1.10 -5.92
N ALA A 142 6.60 -0.03 -6.71
CA ALA A 142 6.55 -0.08 -8.16
C ALA A 142 7.82 0.57 -8.73
N SER A 143 8.49 -0.10 -9.66
CA SER A 143 9.78 0.34 -10.24
C SER A 143 9.86 0.03 -11.73
N ALA A 144 10.24 1.03 -12.54
CA ALA A 144 10.50 0.82 -13.96
C ALA A 144 12.01 0.82 -14.25
N TYR A 145 12.44 -0.07 -15.14
CA TYR A 145 13.83 -0.33 -15.51
C TYR A 145 14.01 -0.18 -17.02
N GLY A 146 15.16 0.35 -17.40
CA GLY A 146 15.58 0.41 -18.80
C GLY A 146 16.24 -0.86 -19.31
N PRO A 147 16.60 -0.91 -20.61
CA PRO A 147 17.18 -2.07 -21.29
C PRO A 147 18.44 -2.66 -20.66
N LYS A 148 19.16 -1.84 -19.88
CA LYS A 148 20.40 -2.24 -19.19
C LYS A 148 20.14 -2.63 -17.74
N GLY A 149 18.89 -2.92 -17.35
CA GLY A 149 18.48 -3.21 -15.97
C GLY A 149 18.58 -2.01 -15.01
N LYS A 150 18.88 -0.81 -15.50
CA LYS A 150 19.00 0.39 -14.65
C LYS A 150 17.61 0.92 -14.31
N ARG A 151 17.32 1.09 -13.01
CA ARG A 151 16.08 1.72 -12.55
C ARG A 151 15.99 3.18 -13.02
N ILE A 152 14.90 3.50 -13.69
CA ILE A 152 14.60 4.82 -14.25
C ILE A 152 13.44 5.52 -13.52
N TRP A 153 12.62 4.75 -12.80
CA TRP A 153 11.50 5.26 -12.03
C TRP A 153 11.22 4.35 -10.84
N ARG A 154 10.72 4.93 -9.74
CA ARG A 154 10.27 4.21 -8.56
C ARG A 154 9.19 5.01 -7.84
N ARG A 155 8.18 4.33 -7.33
CA ARG A 155 7.21 4.85 -6.36
C ARG A 155 6.77 3.76 -5.40
N SER A 156 6.57 4.18 -4.16
CA SER A 156 5.82 3.40 -3.17
C SER A 156 4.40 3.94 -3.14
N LEU A 157 3.43 3.05 -3.08
CA LEU A 157 2.00 3.33 -2.95
C LEU A 157 1.49 2.71 -1.65
N HIS A 158 0.57 3.41 -1.00
CA HIS A 158 -0.18 2.90 0.13
C HIS A 158 -1.66 3.01 -0.25
N CYS A 159 -2.36 1.89 -0.26
CA CYS A 159 -3.77 1.80 -0.59
C CYS A 159 -4.51 1.25 0.62
N GLN A 160 -5.64 1.86 0.94
CA GLN A 160 -6.45 1.49 2.10
C GLN A 160 -7.93 1.47 1.75
N GLN A 161 -8.69 0.65 2.45
CA GLN A 161 -10.13 0.55 2.32
C GLN A 161 -10.75 0.44 3.71
N ASP A 162 -11.66 1.35 4.01
CA ASP A 162 -12.38 1.37 5.27
C ASP A 162 -13.22 0.10 5.42
N LEU A 163 -13.09 -0.56 6.57
CA LEU A 163 -13.91 -1.71 6.92
C LEU A 163 -15.25 -1.27 7.53
N ALA A 164 -15.35 0.01 7.94
CA ALA A 164 -16.55 0.61 8.55
C ALA A 164 -17.79 0.59 7.66
N ALA A 165 -17.64 0.46 6.34
CA ALA A 165 -18.77 0.36 5.41
C ALA A 165 -19.68 -0.86 5.68
N TYR A 166 -19.24 -1.83 6.50
CA TYR A 166 -19.94 -3.07 6.78
C TYR A 166 -20.83 -3.06 8.04
N MET A 167 -20.94 -1.95 8.79
CA MET A 167 -21.84 -1.86 9.96
C MET A 167 -22.64 -0.55 10.06
N ALA A 168 -23.90 -0.68 10.50
CA ALA A 168 -24.76 0.44 10.89
C ALA A 168 -24.34 1.00 12.26
N SER A 169 -24.41 2.33 12.40
CA SER A 169 -23.98 3.14 13.55
C SER A 169 -24.32 2.55 14.92
N ALA A 170 -23.30 2.13 15.66
CA ALA A 170 -23.43 1.80 17.08
C ALA A 170 -23.04 3.02 17.92
N THR A 171 -24.00 3.60 18.63
CA THR A 171 -23.77 4.72 19.57
C THR A 171 -23.47 4.16 20.97
N GLY A 172 -22.39 4.59 21.61
CA GLY A 172 -22.11 4.32 23.03
C GLY A 172 -21.05 3.25 23.34
N VAL A 173 -20.38 2.70 22.32
CA VAL A 173 -19.25 1.77 22.47
C VAL A 173 -17.97 2.48 22.03
N THR A 174 -16.82 2.18 22.65
CA THR A 174 -15.53 2.74 22.20
C THR A 174 -15.23 2.29 20.77
N GLN A 175 -14.70 3.19 19.92
CA GLN A 175 -14.42 2.89 18.51
C GLN A 175 -13.55 1.64 18.35
N THR A 176 -12.61 1.39 19.27
CA THR A 176 -11.78 0.18 19.26
C THR A 176 -12.59 -1.11 19.44
N ALA A 177 -13.57 -1.13 20.35
CA ALA A 177 -14.44 -2.29 20.51
C ALA A 177 -15.38 -2.47 19.30
N LEU A 178 -15.80 -1.38 18.66
CA LEU A 178 -16.51 -1.43 17.38
C LEU A 178 -15.64 -2.00 16.27
N ASN A 179 -14.38 -1.55 16.17
CA ASN A 179 -13.40 -2.05 15.21
C ASN A 179 -13.20 -3.57 15.38
N ILE A 180 -13.00 -4.05 16.61
CA ILE A 180 -12.86 -5.49 16.92
C ILE A 180 -14.13 -6.26 16.52
N GLY A 181 -15.31 -5.78 16.95
CA GLY A 181 -16.59 -6.45 16.67
C GLY A 181 -16.86 -6.57 15.17
N MET A 182 -16.58 -5.49 14.42
CA MET A 182 -16.72 -5.45 12.97
C MET A 182 -15.78 -6.43 12.27
N ILE A 183 -14.48 -6.43 12.62
CA ILE A 183 -13.51 -7.33 11.99
C ILE A 183 -13.83 -8.80 12.30
N ARG A 184 -14.35 -9.10 13.50
CA ARG A 184 -14.84 -10.45 13.86
C ARG A 184 -16.06 -10.88 13.07
N ALA A 185 -16.93 -9.94 12.71
CA ALA A 185 -18.16 -10.22 11.97
C ALA A 185 -17.92 -10.41 10.47
N MET A 186 -16.81 -9.89 9.92
CA MET A 186 -16.45 -10.12 8.52
C MET A 186 -16.18 -11.60 8.26
N SER A 187 -16.71 -12.14 7.17
CA SER A 187 -16.36 -13.49 6.73
C SER A 187 -14.94 -13.52 6.17
N ASP A 188 -14.33 -14.71 6.13
CA ASP A 188 -13.01 -14.90 5.51
C ASP A 188 -13.04 -14.56 4.02
N GLU A 189 -14.17 -14.82 3.33
CA GLU A 189 -14.40 -14.48 1.94
C GLU A 189 -14.44 -12.97 1.72
N ASP A 190 -15.16 -12.23 2.57
CA ASP A 190 -15.22 -10.76 2.49
C ASP A 190 -13.83 -10.14 2.70
N LEU A 191 -13.09 -10.66 3.69
CA LEU A 191 -11.75 -10.17 4.00
C LEU A 191 -10.78 -10.42 2.84
N LEU A 192 -10.82 -11.63 2.25
CA LEU A 192 -10.05 -11.95 1.05
C LEU A 192 -10.43 -11.06 -0.13
N GLY A 193 -11.73 -10.85 -0.36
CA GLY A 193 -12.26 -9.98 -1.40
C GLY A 193 -11.76 -8.53 -1.26
N VAL A 194 -11.72 -8.00 -0.03
CA VAL A 194 -11.17 -6.66 0.25
C VAL A 194 -9.69 -6.57 -0.16
N TYR A 195 -8.87 -7.57 0.20
CA TYR A 195 -7.45 -7.53 -0.16
C TYR A 195 -7.18 -7.74 -1.65
N ASP A 196 -7.92 -8.61 -2.34
CA ASP A 196 -7.84 -8.73 -3.81
C ASP A 196 -8.23 -7.42 -4.50
N GLN A 197 -9.32 -6.78 -4.05
CA GLN A 197 -9.75 -5.50 -4.56
C GLN A 197 -8.69 -4.41 -4.34
N LEU A 198 -8.12 -4.33 -3.13
CA LEU A 198 -7.06 -3.40 -2.79
C LEU A 198 -5.82 -3.61 -3.66
N ALA A 199 -5.35 -4.86 -3.81
CA ALA A 199 -4.22 -5.24 -4.67
C ALA A 199 -4.44 -4.75 -6.11
N ARG A 200 -5.61 -5.05 -6.68
CA ARG A 200 -5.95 -4.61 -8.03
C ARG A 200 -6.00 -3.09 -8.15
N GLN A 201 -6.59 -2.40 -7.17
CA GLN A 201 -6.65 -0.93 -7.16
C GLN A 201 -5.24 -0.33 -7.12
N CYS A 202 -4.40 -0.82 -6.23
CA CYS A 202 -3.05 -0.33 -6.06
C CYS A 202 -2.18 -0.57 -7.31
N GLY A 203 -2.37 -1.71 -7.99
CA GLY A 203 -1.78 -1.99 -9.29
C GLY A 203 -2.21 -0.99 -10.37
N ARG A 204 -3.53 -0.70 -10.49
CA ARG A 204 -4.04 0.32 -11.43
C ARG A 204 -3.45 1.70 -11.14
N ASP A 205 -3.33 2.08 -9.88
CA ASP A 205 -2.77 3.36 -9.46
C ASP A 205 -1.27 3.46 -9.78
N ALA A 206 -0.52 2.36 -9.63
CA ALA A 206 0.88 2.29 -10.00
C ALA A 206 1.08 2.52 -11.51
N ALA A 207 0.30 1.83 -12.34
CA ALA A 207 0.30 2.00 -13.79
C ALA A 207 -0.06 3.46 -14.18
N ALA A 208 -1.12 4.01 -13.60
CA ALA A 208 -1.54 5.38 -13.87
C ALA A 208 -0.48 6.42 -13.47
N LYS A 209 0.22 6.21 -12.34
CA LYS A 209 1.33 7.09 -11.92
C LYS A 209 2.52 7.00 -12.88
N LEU A 210 2.89 5.80 -13.33
CA LEU A 210 3.97 5.64 -14.32
C LEU A 210 3.60 6.34 -15.64
N ASN A 211 2.40 6.07 -16.18
CA ASN A 211 1.91 6.68 -17.42
C ASN A 211 1.92 8.21 -17.36
N ARG A 212 1.36 8.80 -16.29
CA ARG A 212 1.41 10.26 -16.08
C ARG A 212 2.83 10.80 -16.03
N THR A 213 3.76 10.06 -15.41
CA THR A 213 5.16 10.49 -15.32
C THR A 213 5.83 10.48 -16.69
N ILE A 214 5.62 9.43 -17.48
CA ILE A 214 6.19 9.32 -18.83
C ILE A 214 5.60 10.39 -19.75
N GLN A 215 4.29 10.62 -19.73
CA GLN A 215 3.65 11.66 -20.54
C GLN A 215 4.17 13.07 -20.21
N LYS A 216 4.29 13.39 -18.91
CA LYS A 216 4.92 14.64 -18.46
C LYS A 216 6.37 14.76 -18.89
N ALA A 217 7.09 13.64 -18.96
CA ALA A 217 8.48 13.62 -19.38
C ALA A 217 8.63 13.89 -20.88
N LYS A 218 7.73 13.34 -21.71
CA LYS A 218 7.65 13.60 -23.16
C LYS A 218 7.33 15.06 -23.46
N ALA A 219 6.30 15.62 -22.82
CA ALA A 219 5.86 16.99 -23.03
C ALA A 219 6.91 18.08 -22.66
N LYS A 220 7.94 17.71 -21.90
CA LYS A 220 9.08 18.59 -21.55
C LYS A 220 10.34 18.32 -22.38
N GLY A 221 10.29 17.34 -23.28
CA GLY A 221 11.39 16.95 -24.15
C GLY A 221 11.15 17.26 -25.62
N SER A 222 9.89 17.52 -25.99
CA SER A 222 9.47 18.27 -27.17
C SER A 222 9.66 19.77 -26.96
#